data_AF-A0A966G930-F1
#
_entry.id   AF-A0A966G930-F1
#
_cell.length_a   1.000
_cell.length_b   1.000
_cell.length_c   1.000
_cell.angle_alpha   90.00
_cell.angle_beta   90.00
_cell.angle_gamma   90.00
#
_symmetry.space_group_name_H-M   'P 1'
#
loop_
_entity.id
_entity.type
_entity.pdbx_description
1 polymer ?
#
loop_
_entity_poly.entity_id
_entity_poly.type
_entity_poly.pdbx_seq_one_letter_code
_entity_poly.pdbx_strand_id
1 'polypeptide(L)'
;VTKGVTFPNGTEFRATPKGKLFNGTVQSGALVVSGTRFLSPSAAAVSITGNSVNGWIFWECKIPGQDGWRLIKNLRKKRSL
;
A
#
# COMPACT_ATOMS: atom_id res chain seq x y z
N VAL A 1 9.36 4.98 1.11
CA VAL A 1 9.51 5.67 -0.19
C VAL A 1 9.70 4.63 -1.30
N THR A 2 8.80 4.55 -2.27
CA THR A 2 8.91 3.63 -3.41
C THR A 2 9.08 4.36 -4.72
N LYS A 3 9.94 3.81 -5.60
CA LYS A 3 10.20 4.25 -6.99
C LYS A 3 9.04 5.06 -7.59
N GLY A 4 9.11 6.38 -7.44
CA GLY A 4 8.26 7.36 -8.13
C GLY A 4 6.86 7.63 -7.58
N VAL A 5 6.38 6.99 -6.50
CA VAL A 5 5.05 7.30 -5.91
C VAL A 5 5.14 7.41 -4.41
N THR A 6 4.70 8.56 -3.90
CA THR A 6 4.57 8.87 -2.48
C THR A 6 3.08 8.92 -2.13
N PHE A 7 2.71 8.28 -1.04
CA PHE A 7 1.35 8.32 -0.51
C PHE A 7 1.28 9.36 0.61
N PRO A 8 0.23 10.18 0.68
CA PRO A 8 0.03 11.12 1.79
C PRO A 8 -0.02 10.40 3.14
N ASN A 9 0.41 11.09 4.20
CA ASN A 9 0.19 10.62 5.58
C ASN A 9 -1.31 10.39 5.82
N GLY A 10 -1.66 9.32 6.52
CA GLY A 10 -3.04 8.91 6.75
C GLY A 10 -3.64 8.08 5.62
N THR A 11 -2.92 7.85 4.51
CA THR A 11 -3.39 6.91 3.48
C THR A 11 -3.53 5.52 4.08
N GLU A 12 -4.73 4.98 4.01
CA GLU A 12 -5.03 3.62 4.47
C GLU A 12 -4.74 2.63 3.35
N PHE A 13 -4.24 1.46 3.71
CA PHE A 13 -3.93 0.34 2.84
C PHE A 13 -4.71 -0.88 3.32
N ARG A 14 -5.20 -1.68 2.37
CA ARG A 14 -5.79 -2.99 2.69
C ARG A 14 -5.44 -4.04 1.64
N ALA A 15 -5.43 -5.29 2.07
CA ALA A 15 -5.32 -6.45 1.20
C ALA A 15 -6.07 -7.62 1.84
N THR A 16 -6.65 -8.51 1.02
CA THR A 16 -7.39 -9.68 1.50
C THR A 16 -6.80 -10.99 0.94
N PRO A 17 -5.50 -11.29 1.17
CA PRO A 17 -4.91 -12.55 0.72
C PRO A 17 -5.59 -13.74 1.41
N LYS A 18 -6.01 -14.73 0.62
CA LYS A 18 -6.63 -15.98 1.11
C LYS A 18 -7.79 -15.73 2.08
N GLY A 19 -8.58 -14.67 1.85
CA GLY A 19 -9.75 -14.34 2.67
C GLY A 19 -9.47 -13.60 3.98
N LYS A 20 -8.19 -13.39 4.35
CA LYS A 20 -7.84 -12.66 5.57
C LYS A 20 -7.53 -11.19 5.25
N LEU A 21 -8.26 -10.28 5.90
CA LEU A 21 -8.05 -8.84 5.76
C LEU A 21 -6.79 -8.41 6.55
N PHE A 22 -5.90 -7.71 5.86
CA PHE A 22 -4.77 -7.01 6.44
C PHE A 22 -4.89 -5.53 6.13
N ASN A 23 -4.57 -4.68 7.10
CA ASN A 23 -4.61 -3.24 6.96
C ASN A 23 -3.23 -2.62 7.25
N GLY A 24 -3.05 -1.40 6.78
CA GLY A 24 -1.92 -0.57 7.12
C GLY A 24 -2.21 0.90 6.90
N THR A 25 -1.36 1.76 7.46
CA THR A 25 -1.52 3.21 7.33
C THR A 25 -0.18 3.84 7.03
N VAL A 26 -0.17 4.83 6.15
CA VAL A 26 1.04 5.60 5.85
C VAL A 26 1.29 6.60 6.97
N GLN A 27 2.45 6.49 7.62
CA GLN A 27 2.89 7.37 8.69
C GLN A 27 4.34 7.81 8.47
N SER A 28 4.56 9.11 8.35
CA SER A 28 5.90 9.69 8.11
C SER A 28 6.64 9.01 6.96
N GLY A 29 5.97 8.82 5.82
CA GLY A 29 6.55 8.28 4.58
C GLY A 29 6.79 6.76 4.55
N ALA A 30 6.34 6.03 5.58
CA ALA A 30 6.39 4.57 5.65
C ALA A 30 4.98 3.98 5.75
N LEU A 31 4.78 2.82 5.13
CA LEU A 31 3.57 2.02 5.31
C LEU A 31 3.72 1.24 6.62
N VAL A 32 2.84 1.46 7.58
CA VAL A 32 2.82 0.76 8.87
C VAL A 32 1.76 -0.34 8.82
N VAL A 33 2.17 -1.59 8.95
CA VAL A 33 1.28 -2.77 8.96
C VAL A 33 1.55 -3.54 10.25
N SER A 34 0.50 -3.78 11.06
CA SER A 34 0.63 -4.48 12.35
C SER A 34 1.78 -3.95 13.24
N GLY A 35 1.94 -2.62 13.29
CA GLY A 35 3.00 -1.95 14.06
C GLY A 35 4.40 -1.94 13.40
N THR A 36 4.61 -2.67 12.31
CA THR A 36 5.90 -2.73 11.61
C THR A 36 5.95 -1.70 10.48
N ARG A 37 7.05 -0.95 10.38
CA ARG A 37 7.26 0.09 9.38
C ARG A 37 7.92 -0.48 8.13
N PHE A 38 7.35 -0.21 6.96
CA PHE A 38 7.87 -0.64 5.67
C PHE A 38 8.09 0.55 4.73
N LEU A 39 9.24 0.58 4.08
CA LEU A 39 9.58 1.60 3.09
C LEU A 39 8.96 1.31 1.71
N SER A 40 8.45 0.10 1.49
CA SER A 40 7.77 -0.29 0.25
C SER A 40 6.55 -1.18 0.45
N PRO A 41 5.50 -1.09 -0.41
CA PRO A 41 4.36 -1.99 -0.39
C PRO A 41 4.74 -3.45 -0.63
N SER A 42 5.76 -3.72 -1.46
CA SER A 42 6.24 -5.09 -1.67
C SER A 42 6.83 -5.68 -0.39
N ALA A 43 7.66 -4.93 0.35
CA ALA A 43 8.20 -5.40 1.62
C ALA A 43 7.09 -5.70 2.64
N ALA A 44 6.09 -4.84 2.75
CA ALA A 44 4.93 -5.06 3.60
C ALA A 44 4.08 -6.27 3.18
N ALA A 45 3.98 -6.54 1.88
CA ALA A 45 3.24 -7.69 1.37
C ALA A 45 4.00 -8.99 1.62
N VAL A 46 5.33 -9.00 1.44
CA VAL A 46 6.20 -10.15 1.76
C VAL A 46 6.11 -10.51 3.23
N SER A 47 6.09 -9.53 4.15
CA SER A 47 5.94 -9.82 5.59
C SER A 47 4.60 -10.46 5.94
N ILE A 48 3.57 -10.28 5.11
CA ILE A 48 2.25 -10.92 5.29
C ILE A 48 2.23 -12.32 4.67
N THR A 49 2.74 -12.46 3.45
CA THR A 49 2.58 -13.69 2.66
C THR A 49 3.71 -14.70 2.84
N GLY A 50 4.85 -14.28 3.37
CA GLY A 50 6.09 -15.07 3.41
C GLY A 50 6.71 -15.30 2.02
N ASN A 51 6.16 -14.70 0.96
CA ASN A 51 6.55 -14.95 -0.42
C ASN A 51 6.81 -13.63 -1.15
N SER A 52 7.73 -13.64 -2.11
CA SER A 52 7.92 -12.51 -3.01
C SER A 52 6.64 -12.23 -3.79
N VAL A 53 6.04 -11.06 -3.56
CA VAL A 53 4.78 -10.66 -4.20
C VAL A 53 4.88 -9.23 -4.72
N ASN A 54 4.13 -8.96 -5.79
CA ASN A 54 4.07 -7.63 -6.38
C ASN A 54 3.15 -6.73 -5.55
N GLY A 55 3.75 -5.88 -4.70
CA GLY A 55 3.03 -4.96 -3.83
C GLY A 55 2.03 -4.04 -4.57
N TRP A 56 2.24 -3.75 -5.86
CA TRP A 56 1.37 -2.84 -6.61
C TRP A 56 -0.02 -3.39 -6.90
N ILE A 57 -0.12 -4.71 -7.07
CA ILE A 57 -1.40 -5.40 -7.31
C ILE A 57 -1.96 -6.04 -6.03
N PHE A 58 -1.13 -6.13 -4.99
CA PHE A 58 -1.51 -6.71 -3.72
C PHE A 58 -2.35 -5.75 -2.88
N TRP A 59 -1.99 -4.46 -2.89
CA TRP A 59 -2.60 -3.46 -2.04
C TRP A 59 -3.65 -2.62 -2.78
N GLU A 60 -4.77 -2.41 -2.11
CA GLU A 60 -5.65 -1.28 -2.33
C GLU A 60 -5.32 -0.16 -1.34
N CYS A 61 -5.54 1.08 -1.72
CA CYS A 61 -5.44 2.21 -0.81
C CYS A 61 -6.68 3.11 -0.82
N LYS A 62 -6.91 3.80 0.28
CA LYS A 62 -7.83 4.92 0.41
C LYS A 62 -7.03 6.18 0.78
N ILE A 63 -7.02 7.16 -0.12
CA ILE A 63 -6.30 8.42 0.09
C ILE A 63 -7.18 9.32 0.98
N PRO A 64 -6.62 10.04 1.96
CA PRO A 64 -7.40 10.96 2.80
C PRO A 64 -8.14 11.98 1.94
N GLY A 65 -9.44 12.19 2.24
CA GLY A 65 -10.29 13.10 1.48
C GLY A 65 -10.72 12.59 0.09
N GLN A 66 -10.35 11.37 -0.31
CA GLN A 66 -10.89 10.72 -1.51
C GLN A 66 -11.79 9.56 -1.12
N ASP A 67 -12.85 9.39 -1.89
CA ASP A 67 -13.74 8.26 -1.75
C ASP A 67 -13.22 7.01 -2.46
N GLY A 68 -13.50 5.89 -1.81
CA GLY A 68 -13.27 4.55 -2.35
C GLY A 68 -11.85 4.02 -2.18
N TRP A 69 -11.80 2.70 -2.08
CA TRP A 69 -10.57 1.93 -2.17
C TRP A 69 -10.20 1.73 -3.64
N ARG A 70 -8.91 1.78 -3.95
CA ARG A 70 -8.41 1.54 -5.31
C ARG A 70 -7.06 0.85 -5.29
N LEU A 71 -6.83 -0.05 -6.24
CA LEU A 71 -5.53 -0.71 -6.41
C LEU A 71 -4.42 0.32 -6.62
N ILE A 72 -3.33 0.20 -5.87
CA ILE A 72 -2.23 1.17 -5.95
C ILE A 72 -1.54 1.15 -7.32
N LYS A 73 -1.61 0.04 -8.07
CA LYS A 73 -1.18 -0.06 -9.49
C LYS A 73 -1.81 1.04 -10.36
N ASN A 74 -3.05 1.42 -10.09
CA ASN A 74 -3.77 2.41 -10.90
C ASN A 74 -3.25 3.84 -10.66
N LEU A 75 -2.58 4.10 -9.53
CA LEU A 75 -1.99 5.40 -9.23
C LEU A 75 -0.69 5.64 -10.00
N ARG A 76 0.02 4.56 -10.40
CA ARG A 76 1.27 4.67 -11.16
C ARG A 76 1.07 5.12 -12.61
N LYS A 77 -0.15 5.01 -13.15
CA LYS A 77 -0.48 5.43 -14.52
C LYS A 77 -0.72 6.93 -14.69
N LYS A 78 -0.82 7.72 -13.61
CA LYS A 78 -0.95 9.19 -13.68
C LYS A 78 0.39 9.90 -13.80
N ARG A 79 1.20 9.51 -14.79
CA ARG A 79 2.36 10.29 -15.26
C ARG A 79 2.21 10.49 -16.77
N SER A 80 1.34 11.43 -17.12
CA SER A 80 1.35 12.13 -18.40
C SER A 80 0.98 13.57 -18.06
N LEU A 81 2.00 14.35 -17.72
CA LEU A 81 2.05 15.77 -18.07
C LEU A 81 2.78 15.81 -19.42
#